data_AF-Q2BFY5-F1
#
_entry.id   AF-Q2BFY5-F1
#
_cell.length_a   1.000
_cell.length_b   1.000
_cell.length_c   1.000
_cell.angle_alpha   90.00
_cell.angle_beta   90.00
_cell.angle_gamma   90.00
#
_symmetry.space_group_name_H-M   'P 1'
#
loop_
_entity.id
_entity.type
_entity.pdbx_description
1 polymer ?
#
loop_
_entity_poly.entity_id
_entity_poly.type
_entity_poly.pdbx_seq_one_letter_code
_entity_poly.pdbx_strand_id
1 'polypeptide(L)'
;MPADAVVALPDSKVDSFLKESMHLIEFAILYILLVLAFLTGGSFTKKLNIILAFIAALYGVTDEIHQSFIPARSSSLIDVAKDWIGVAAAYYFVYQARFGGRFKLLASFLKRIENIKK
;
A
#
# COMPACT_ATOMS: atom_id res chain seq x y z
N MET A 1 -19.60 32.92 -27.23
CA MET A 1 -18.34 32.14 -27.26
C MET A 1 -18.71 30.73 -26.86
N PRO A 2 -18.44 29.68 -27.66
CA PRO A 2 -18.82 28.33 -27.26
C PRO A 2 -17.98 27.95 -26.04
N ALA A 3 -18.64 27.62 -24.94
CA ALA A 3 -18.02 27.14 -23.70
C ALA A 3 -17.58 25.67 -23.80
N ASP A 4 -17.59 25.13 -25.02
CA ASP A 4 -17.35 23.72 -25.33
C ASP A 4 -15.88 23.45 -25.70
N ALA A 5 -14.98 24.38 -25.36
CA ALA A 5 -13.54 24.09 -25.31
C ALA A 5 -13.16 23.23 -24.09
N VAL A 6 -14.10 22.40 -23.62
CA VAL A 6 -13.82 21.26 -22.76
C VAL A 6 -13.02 20.33 -23.64
N VAL A 7 -11.69 20.40 -23.49
CA VAL A 7 -10.78 19.36 -23.94
C VAL A 7 -11.25 18.10 -23.23
N ALA A 8 -12.17 17.36 -23.86
CA ALA A 8 -12.47 15.99 -23.54
C ALA A 8 -11.18 15.24 -23.84
N LEU A 9 -10.29 15.19 -22.85
CA LEU A 9 -9.13 14.32 -22.89
C LEU A 9 -9.69 12.93 -23.19
N PRO A 10 -9.14 12.20 -24.17
CA PRO A 10 -9.59 10.85 -24.43
C PRO A 10 -9.52 10.11 -23.11
N ASP A 11 -10.66 9.61 -22.64
CA ASP A 11 -10.79 8.81 -21.44
C ASP A 11 -10.02 7.50 -21.70
N SER A 12 -8.71 7.60 -21.56
CA SER A 12 -7.81 6.56 -22.00
C SER A 12 -7.87 5.52 -20.90
N LYS A 13 -8.25 4.29 -21.26
CA LYS A 13 -8.22 3.15 -20.34
C LYS A 13 -6.88 3.00 -19.63
N VAL A 14 -5.81 3.55 -20.22
CA VAL A 14 -4.47 3.65 -19.66
C VAL A 14 -4.42 4.60 -18.44
N ASP A 15 -5.07 5.75 -18.49
CA ASP A 15 -5.11 6.72 -17.38
C ASP A 15 -5.92 6.19 -16.20
N SER A 16 -7.08 5.57 -16.45
CA SER A 16 -7.86 4.88 -15.42
C SER A 16 -7.07 3.71 -14.82
N PHE A 17 -6.44 2.88 -15.65
CA PHE A 17 -5.63 1.75 -15.19
C PHE A 17 -4.39 2.19 -14.38
N LEU A 18 -3.72 3.27 -14.78
CA LEU A 18 -2.59 3.84 -14.04
C LEU A 18 -3.04 4.37 -12.68
N LYS A 19 -4.15 5.11 -12.61
CA LYS A 19 -4.72 5.61 -11.35
C LYS A 19 -5.10 4.45 -10.43
N GLU A 20 -5.74 3.42 -10.95
CA GLU A 20 -6.10 2.21 -10.18
C GLU A 20 -4.86 1.43 -9.70
N SER A 21 -3.79 1.39 -10.49
CA SER A 21 -2.55 0.70 -10.12
C SER A 21 -1.75 1.45 -9.05
N MET A 22 -1.97 2.76 -8.88
CA MET A 22 -1.30 3.55 -7.86
C MET A 22 -1.76 3.19 -6.45
N HIS A 23 -3.03 2.85 -6.26
CA HIS A 23 -3.58 2.46 -4.95
C HIS A 23 -2.93 1.17 -4.42
N LEU A 24 -2.70 0.18 -5.29
CA LEU A 24 -1.94 -1.03 -4.95
C LEU A 24 -0.55 -0.68 -4.37
N ILE A 25 0.16 0.26 -5.00
CA ILE A 25 1.49 0.68 -4.59
C ILE A 25 1.42 1.51 -3.30
N GLU A 26 0.43 2.39 -3.19
CA GLU A 26 0.21 3.28 -2.05
C GLU A 26 0.04 2.50 -0.74
N PHE A 27 -0.87 1.52 -0.68
CA PHE A 27 -1.09 0.75 0.55
C PHE A 27 0.06 -0.22 0.85
N ALA A 28 0.77 -0.70 -0.17
CA ALA A 28 2.03 -1.42 0.02
C ALA A 28 3.10 -0.53 0.68
N ILE A 29 3.23 0.73 0.23
CA ILE A 29 4.13 1.71 0.85
C ILE A 29 3.68 2.04 2.28
N LEU A 30 2.39 2.27 2.51
CA LEU A 30 1.84 2.53 3.85
C LEU A 30 2.20 1.40 4.82
N TYR A 31 2.00 0.15 4.42
CA TYR A 31 2.40 -1.00 5.21
C TYR A 31 3.91 -1.02 5.51
N ILE A 32 4.75 -0.76 4.52
CA ILE A 32 6.22 -0.69 4.71
C ILE A 32 6.58 0.41 5.71
N LEU A 33 5.98 1.60 5.58
CA LEU A 33 6.23 2.72 6.51
C LEU A 33 5.85 2.37 7.94
N LEU A 34 4.70 1.70 8.14
CA LEU A 34 4.31 1.19 9.46
C LEU A 34 5.35 0.21 10.01
N VAL A 35 5.83 -0.72 9.18
CA VAL A 35 6.88 -1.67 9.58
C VAL A 35 8.15 -0.93 9.99
N LEU A 36 8.59 0.06 9.20
CA LEU A 36 9.79 0.86 9.49
C LEU A 36 9.64 1.65 10.79
N ALA A 37 8.48 2.27 11.02
CA ALA A 37 8.20 3.01 12.26
C ALA A 37 8.25 2.12 13.51
N PHE A 38 7.76 0.89 13.42
CA PHE A 38 7.82 -0.04 14.55
C PHE A 38 9.20 -0.69 14.72
N LEU A 39 9.98 -0.85 13.64
CA LEU A 39 11.37 -1.30 13.73
C LEU A 39 12.27 -0.27 14.43
N THR A 40 11.98 1.02 14.28
CA THR A 40 12.68 2.08 15.03
C THR A 40 12.06 2.30 16.41
N GLY A 41 10.80 1.94 16.64
CA GLY A 41 10.08 2.20 17.88
C GLY A 41 10.23 1.13 18.97
N GLY A 42 10.26 -0.16 18.62
CA GLY A 42 10.16 -1.25 19.60
C GLY A 42 10.43 -2.65 19.05
N SER A 43 9.94 -3.68 19.75
CA SER A 43 10.16 -5.08 19.36
C SER A 43 9.26 -5.48 18.20
N PHE A 44 9.88 -5.82 17.07
CA PHE A 44 9.16 -6.23 15.88
C PHE A 44 8.90 -7.75 15.88
N THR A 45 7.64 -8.15 16.08
CA THR A 45 7.23 -9.56 16.19
C THR A 45 6.37 -10.00 14.99
N LYS A 46 6.22 -11.31 14.79
CA LYS A 46 5.32 -11.88 13.76
C LYS A 46 3.88 -11.40 13.92
N LYS A 47 3.38 -11.33 15.17
CA LYS A 47 2.03 -10.86 15.48
C LYS A 47 1.86 -9.39 15.09
N LEU A 48 2.83 -8.56 15.46
CA LEU A 48 2.83 -7.15 15.08
C LEU A 48 2.82 -6.99 13.56
N ASN A 49 3.63 -7.77 12.83
CA ASN A 49 3.66 -7.72 11.38
C ASN A 49 2.29 -7.98 10.73
N ILE A 50 1.54 -8.96 11.26
CA ILE A 50 0.17 -9.27 10.81
C ILE A 50 -0.78 -8.10 11.13
N ILE A 51 -0.71 -7.56 12.35
CA ILE A 51 -1.55 -6.42 12.77
C ILE A 51 -1.32 -5.21 11.85
N LEU A 52 -0.06 -4.87 11.54
CA LEU A 52 0.25 -3.75 10.65
C LEU A 52 -0.28 -3.96 9.23
N ALA A 53 -0.23 -5.19 8.71
CA ALA A 53 -0.83 -5.52 7.42
C ALA A 53 -2.36 -5.36 7.46
N PHE A 54 -3.03 -5.84 8.51
CA PHE A 54 -4.46 -5.62 8.68
C PHE A 54 -4.84 -4.13 8.77
N ILE A 55 -4.06 -3.32 9.49
CA ILE A 55 -4.30 -1.88 9.59
C ILE A 55 -4.17 -1.22 8.21
N ALA A 56 -3.11 -1.53 7.45
CA ALA A 56 -2.93 -0.97 6.11
C ALA A 56 -4.07 -1.39 5.15
N ALA A 57 -4.49 -2.66 5.19
CA ALA A 57 -5.60 -3.14 4.37
C ALA A 57 -6.94 -2.49 4.74
N LEU A 58 -7.21 -2.28 6.03
CA LEU A 58 -8.42 -1.58 6.50
C LEU A 58 -8.40 -0.09 6.11
N TYR A 59 -7.21 0.51 6.08
CA TYR A 59 -7.04 1.88 5.61
C TYR A 59 -7.38 2.00 4.11
N GLY A 60 -7.02 1.00 3.28
CA GLY A 60 -7.45 0.95 1.88
C GLY A 60 -8.97 0.84 1.69
N VAL A 61 -9.65 0.04 2.52
CA VAL A 61 -11.13 0.02 2.53
C VAL A 61 -11.70 1.41 2.85
N THR A 62 -11.09 2.10 3.81
CA THR A 62 -11.50 3.47 4.16
C THR A 62 -11.30 4.43 3.00
N ASP A 63 -10.21 4.31 2.23
CA ASP A 63 -9.95 5.16 1.07
C ASP A 63 -11.00 4.95 -0.03
N GLU A 64 -11.33 3.70 -0.37
CA GLU A 64 -12.38 3.38 -1.34
C GLU A 64 -13.75 3.92 -0.92
N ILE A 65 -14.07 3.84 0.38
CA ILE A 65 -15.27 4.48 0.94
C ILE A 65 -15.20 6.00 0.74
N HIS A 66 -14.07 6.65 0.99
CA HIS A 66 -13.91 8.10 0.74
C HIS A 66 -14.06 8.45 -0.74
N GLN A 67 -13.50 7.64 -1.65
CA GLN A 67 -13.63 7.83 -3.10
C GLN A 67 -15.06 7.69 -3.58
N SER A 68 -15.88 6.83 -2.94
CA SER A 68 -17.30 6.68 -3.28
C SER A 68 -18.12 7.96 -3.10
N PHE A 69 -17.65 8.91 -2.29
CA PHE A 69 -18.30 10.22 -2.11
C PHE A 69 -17.87 11.27 -3.14
N ILE A 70 -16.86 10.98 -3.98
CA ILE A 70 -16.32 11.92 -4.96
C ILE A 70 -17.00 11.66 -6.33
N PRO A 71 -17.80 12.61 -6.85
CA PRO A 71 -18.41 12.46 -8.17
C PRO A 71 -17.33 12.34 -9.24
N ALA A 72 -17.56 11.44 -10.22
CA ALA A 72 -16.61 11.07 -11.30
C ALA A 72 -15.50 10.07 -10.94
N ARG A 73 -15.55 9.41 -9.78
CA ARG A 73 -14.71 8.24 -9.45
C ARG A 73 -15.54 6.96 -9.46
N SER A 74 -14.99 5.90 -10.06
CA SER A 74 -15.51 4.54 -9.92
C SER A 74 -14.84 3.89 -8.73
N SER A 75 -15.58 3.69 -7.63
CA SER A 75 -15.15 2.81 -6.53
C SER A 75 -15.74 1.44 -6.77
N SER A 76 -14.91 0.41 -6.75
CA SER A 76 -15.33 -0.98 -6.96
C SER A 76 -14.76 -1.87 -5.87
N LEU A 77 -15.50 -2.95 -5.55
CA LEU A 77 -14.97 -4.03 -4.71
C LEU A 77 -13.68 -4.65 -5.28
N ILE A 78 -13.46 -4.50 -6.59
CA ILE A 78 -12.23 -4.93 -7.26
C ILE A 78 -11.03 -4.09 -6.80
N ASP A 79 -11.22 -2.80 -6.51
CA ASP A 79 -10.14 -1.89 -6.12
C ASP A 79 -9.68 -2.18 -4.68
N VAL A 80 -10.62 -2.42 -3.77
CA VAL A 80 -10.32 -2.96 -2.43
C VAL A 80 -9.49 -4.25 -2.51
N ALA A 81 -9.81 -5.15 -3.44
CA ALA A 81 -9.06 -6.39 -3.62
C ALA A 81 -7.63 -6.14 -4.12
N LYS A 82 -7.43 -5.16 -5.02
CA LYS A 82 -6.09 -4.75 -5.49
C LYS A 82 -5.24 -4.21 -4.34
N ASP A 83 -5.80 -3.38 -3.47
CA ASP A 83 -5.10 -2.83 -2.30
C ASP A 83 -4.64 -3.94 -1.36
N TRP A 84 -5.53 -4.90 -1.10
CA TRP A 84 -5.22 -6.05 -0.26
C TRP A 84 -4.12 -6.92 -0.86
N ILE A 85 -4.08 -7.07 -2.19
CA ILE A 85 -2.98 -7.75 -2.89
C ILE A 85 -1.66 -7.00 -2.72
N GLY A 86 -1.66 -5.67 -2.84
CA GLY A 86 -0.49 -4.83 -2.62
C GLY A 86 0.09 -5.00 -1.21
N VAL A 87 -0.78 -4.91 -0.20
CA VAL A 87 -0.42 -5.13 1.20
C VAL A 87 0.06 -6.55 1.44
N ALA A 88 -0.62 -7.57 0.89
CA ALA A 88 -0.23 -8.97 1.04
C ALA A 88 1.13 -9.27 0.41
N ALA A 89 1.42 -8.71 -0.76
CA ALA A 89 2.71 -8.84 -1.43
C ALA A 89 3.83 -8.24 -0.56
N ALA A 90 3.66 -6.99 -0.09
CA ALA A 90 4.63 -6.35 0.78
C ALA A 90 4.82 -7.11 2.10
N TYR A 91 3.73 -7.59 2.70
CA TYR A 91 3.75 -8.44 3.88
C TYR A 91 4.57 -9.71 3.67
N TYR A 92 4.39 -10.39 2.55
CA TYR A 92 5.15 -11.59 2.22
C TYR A 92 6.65 -11.30 2.14
N PHE A 93 7.07 -10.23 1.45
CA PHE A 93 8.48 -9.86 1.36
C PHE A 93 9.09 -9.55 2.74
N VAL A 94 8.39 -8.77 3.57
CA VAL A 94 8.85 -8.44 4.93
C VAL A 94 8.91 -9.69 5.81
N TYR A 95 7.88 -10.53 5.76
CA TYR A 95 7.84 -11.77 6.55
C TYR A 95 9.00 -12.69 6.17
N GLN A 96 9.24 -12.89 4.89
CA GLN A 96 10.30 -13.75 4.39
C GLN A 96 11.69 -13.19 4.70
N ALA A 97 11.87 -11.86 4.67
CA ALA A 97 13.11 -11.21 5.07
C ALA A 97 13.40 -11.32 6.57
N ARG A 98 12.37 -11.17 7.43
CA ARG A 98 12.57 -11.16 8.90
C ARG A 98 12.52 -12.55 9.53
N PHE A 99 11.69 -13.44 9.02
CA PHE A 99 11.39 -14.73 9.68
C PHE A 99 11.66 -15.94 8.80
N GLY A 100 11.59 -15.81 7.48
CA GLY A 100 11.80 -16.90 6.53
C GLY A 100 13.24 -17.10 6.07
N GLY A 101 14.16 -16.18 6.40
CA GLY A 101 15.57 -16.26 6.00
C GLY A 101 15.84 -16.02 4.51
N ARG A 102 14.85 -15.50 3.76
CA ARG A 102 14.97 -15.15 2.33
C ARG A 102 15.29 -13.66 2.17
N PHE A 103 15.54 -13.20 0.95
CA PHE A 103 15.81 -11.79 0.63
C PHE A 103 16.89 -11.14 1.53
N LYS A 104 18.09 -11.74 1.59
CA LYS A 104 19.18 -11.35 2.50
C LYS A 104 19.52 -9.85 2.48
N LEU A 105 19.42 -9.20 1.32
CA LEU A 105 19.61 -7.76 1.18
C LEU A 105 18.57 -6.97 1.98
N LEU A 106 17.28 -7.29 1.79
CA LEU A 106 16.18 -6.66 2.53
C LEU A 106 16.28 -6.96 4.03
N ALA A 107 16.63 -8.20 4.40
CA ALA A 107 16.84 -8.59 5.79
C ALA A 107 17.97 -7.79 6.44
N SER A 108 19.10 -7.61 5.74
CA SER A 108 20.22 -6.80 6.21
C SER A 108 19.84 -5.33 6.37
N PHE A 109 19.08 -4.78 5.42
CA PHE A 109 18.58 -3.41 5.48
C PHE A 109 17.64 -3.18 6.67
N LEU A 110 16.63 -4.04 6.86
CA LEU A 110 15.70 -3.95 7.99
C LEU A 110 16.43 -4.09 9.33
N LYS A 111 17.44 -4.97 9.41
CA LYS A 111 18.28 -5.13 10.61
C LYS A 111 19.15 -3.90 10.88
N ARG A 112 19.67 -3.23 9.84
CA ARG A 112 20.37 -1.95 9.99
C ARG A 112 19.45 -0.90 10.61
N ILE A 113 18.21 -0.78 10.12
CA ILE A 113 17.22 0.17 10.65
C ILE A 113 16.89 -0.13 12.12
N GLU A 114 16.66 -1.40 12.46
CA GLU A 114 16.42 -1.83 13.85
C GLU A 114 17.60 -1.47 14.79
N ASN A 115 18.83 -1.48 14.28
CA ASN A 115 20.03 -1.16 15.06
C ASN A 115 20.29 0.35 15.20
N ILE A 116 19.64 1.25 14.44
CA ILE A 116 19.85 2.71 14.56
C ILE A 116 19.51 3.22 15.98
N LYS A 117 18.70 2.47 16.74
CA LYS A 117 18.28 2.84 18.11
C LYS A 117 19.05 2.13 19.23
N LYS A 118 19.79 1.06 18.94
CA LYS A 118 20.56 0.32 19.97
C LYS A 118 21.95 0.91 20.13
#